data_AF-A0A7K4MP06-F1
#
_entry.id   AF-A0A7K4MP06-F1
#
_cell.length_a   1.000
_cell.length_b   1.000
_cell.length_c   1.000
_cell.angle_alpha   90.00
_cell.angle_beta   90.00
_cell.angle_gamma   90.00
#
_symmetry.space_group_name_H-M   'P 1'
#
loop_
_entity.id
_entity.type
_entity.pdbx_description
1 polymer ?
#
loop_
_entity_poly.entity_id
_entity_poly.type
_entity_poly.pdbx_seq_one_letter_code
_entity_poly.pdbx_strand_id
1 'polypeptide(L)' 'MPQPIIAIAALAVITIALIGQAREMRKIRTGTYGEDSIGHPNIFLNKRNFKWYALIAIGFGLAYTAQFL' A
#
# COMPACT_ATOMS: atom_id res chain seq x y z
N MET A 1 -20.45 -4.20 17.32
CA MET A 1 -20.07 -5.61 17.05
C MET A 1 -19.33 -5.63 15.73
N PRO A 2 -18.10 -6.18 15.68
CA PRO A 2 -17.25 -5.99 14.51
C PRO A 2 -17.93 -6.53 13.25
N GLN A 3 -17.97 -5.72 12.20
CA GLN A 3 -18.66 -6.04 10.95
C GLN A 3 -17.74 -6.92 10.09
N PRO A 4 -17.94 -8.25 10.04
CA PRO A 4 -16.93 -9.18 9.53
C PRO A 4 -16.60 -8.94 8.05
N ILE A 5 -17.62 -8.57 7.27
CA ILE A 5 -17.48 -8.26 5.84
C ILE A 5 -16.57 -7.05 5.63
N ILE A 6 -16.75 -5.98 6.42
CA ILE A 6 -15.93 -4.77 6.29
C ILE A 6 -14.49 -5.05 6.76
N ALA A 7 -14.31 -5.84 7.82
CA ALA A 7 -12.98 -6.24 8.27
C ALA A 7 -12.22 -7.05 7.20
N ILE A 8 -12.88 -7.99 6.52
CA ILE A 8 -12.30 -8.76 5.41
C ILE A 8 -11.98 -7.85 4.22
N ALA A 9 -12.90 -6.94 3.86
CA ALA A 9 -12.67 -5.98 2.79
C ALA A 9 -11.49 -5.05 3.09
N ALA A 10 -11.38 -4.57 4.33
CA ALA A 10 -10.25 -3.76 4.80
C ALA A 10 -8.93 -4.51 4.63
N LEU A 11 -8.86 -5.77 5.09
CA LEU A 11 -7.67 -6.60 4.96
C LEU A 11 -7.29 -6.84 3.49
N ALA A 12 -8.27 -7.11 2.62
CA ALA A 12 -8.04 -7.28 1.19
C ALA A 12 -7.49 -5.99 0.55
N VAL A 13 -8.06 -4.83 0.87
CA VAL A 13 -7.61 -3.53 0.37
C VAL A 13 -6.17 -3.24 0.81
N ILE A 14 -5.86 -3.41 2.10
CA ILE A 14 -4.49 -3.20 2.62
C ILE A 14 -3.51 -4.15 1.93
N THR A 15 -3.86 -5.43 1.78
CA THR A 15 -3.00 -6.44 1.15
C THR A 15 -2.71 -6.08 -0.31
N ILE A 16 -3.73 -5.74 -1.09
CA ILE A 16 -3.57 -5.31 -2.50
C ILE A 16 -2.69 -4.07 -2.57
N ALA A 17 -2.90 -3.11 -1.65
CA ALA A 17 -2.13 -1.88 -1.64
C ALA A 17 -0.64 -2.11 -1.36
N LEU A 18 -0.31 -2.95 -0.38
CA LEU A 18 1.07 -3.31 -0.04
C LEU A 18 1.77 -4.08 -1.18
N ILE A 19 1.09 -5.06 -1.79
CA ILE A 19 1.64 -5.80 -2.94
C ILE A 19 1.87 -4.87 -4.13
N GLY A 20 0.89 -4.01 -4.42
CA GLY A 20 0.98 -3.01 -5.48
C GLY A 20 2.11 -2.02 -5.25
N GLN A 21 2.27 -1.55 -4.02
CA GLN A 21 3.36 -0.69 -3.60
C GLN A 21 4.72 -1.35 -3.81
N ALA A 22 4.91 -2.59 -3.35
CA ALA A 22 6.16 -3.32 -3.54
C ALA A 22 6.52 -3.48 -5.03
N ARG A 23 5.52 -3.77 -5.88
CA ARG A 23 5.71 -3.85 -7.34
C ARG A 23 6.10 -2.51 -7.95
N GLU A 24 5.48 -1.41 -7.54
CA GLU A 24 5.79 -0.06 -8.03
C GLU A 24 7.19 0.38 -7.55
N MET A 25 7.57 0.07 -6.30
CA MET A 25 8.91 0.30 -5.78
C MET A 25 9.97 -0.47 -6.56
N ARG A 26 9.70 -1.73 -6.92
CA ARG A 26 10.59 -2.51 -7.82
C ARG A 26 10.75 -1.81 -9.17
N LYS A 27 9.66 -1.34 -9.78
CA LYS A 27 9.70 -0.61 -11.07
C LYS A 27 10.51 0.68 -10.98
N ILE A 28 10.36 1.46 -9.91
CA ILE A 28 11.14 2.69 -9.70
C ILE A 28 12.62 2.34 -9.51
N ARG A 29 12.93 1.32 -8.69
CA ARG A 29 14.31 0.88 -8.43
C ARG A 29 15.01 0.52 -9.73
N THR A 30 14.46 -0.43 -10.48
CA THR A 30 15.10 -0.92 -11.71
C THR A 30 15.13 0.15 -12.81
N GLY A 31 14.09 0.98 -12.92
CA GLY A 31 13.98 2.00 -13.97
C GLY A 31 14.75 3.29 -13.72
N THR A 32 15.13 3.62 -12.47
CA THR A 32 15.83 4.87 -12.12
C THR A 32 17.26 4.63 -11.65
N TYR A 33 17.51 3.52 -10.96
CA TYR A 33 18.81 3.26 -10.33
C TYR A 33 19.54 2.04 -10.93
N GLY A 34 18.89 1.27 -11.83
CA GLY A 34 19.46 0.06 -12.44
C GLY A 34 19.14 -1.21 -11.64
N GLU A 35 19.30 -2.38 -12.29
CA GLU A 35 18.92 -3.69 -11.71
C GLU A 35 19.75 -4.07 -10.47
N ASP A 36 21.05 -3.74 -10.47
CA ASP A 36 21.99 -4.04 -9.38
C ASP A 36 21.97 -3.01 -8.24
N SER A 37 21.11 -1.99 -8.33
CA SER A 37 21.03 -0.99 -7.28
C SER A 37 20.28 -1.51 -6.05
N ILE A 38 20.84 -1.20 -4.88
CA ILE A 38 20.22 -1.47 -3.57
C ILE A 38 18.96 -0.60 -3.37
N GLY A 39 18.73 0.38 -4.25
CA GLY A 39 17.63 1.34 -4.20
C GLY A 39 17.93 2.51 -3.26
N HIS A 40 17.20 3.62 -3.46
CA HIS A 40 17.36 4.84 -2.68
C HIS A 40 16.12 5.07 -1.79
N PRO A 41 16.25 5.59 -0.55
CA PRO A 41 15.10 5.86 0.32
C PRO A 41 14.03 6.77 -0.32
N ASN A 42 14.44 7.62 -1.26
CA ASN A 42 13.51 8.49 -1.98
C ASN A 42 12.52 7.72 -2.88
N ILE A 43 12.71 6.42 -3.09
CA ILE A 43 11.72 5.55 -3.75
C ILE A 43 10.39 5.56 -2.96
N PHE A 44 10.44 5.59 -1.62
CA PHE A 44 9.23 5.65 -0.80
C PHE A 44 8.44 6.95 -1.02
N LEU A 45 9.13 8.07 -1.27
CA LEU A 45 8.51 9.37 -1.49
C LEU A 45 8.15 9.64 -2.96
N ASN A 46 8.37 8.67 -3.86
CA ASN A 46 8.07 8.85 -5.27
C ASN A 46 6.55 9.01 -5.49
N LYS A 47 6.14 10.00 -6.29
CA LYS A 47 4.72 10.27 -6.61
C LYS A 47 3.95 9.05 -7.11
N ARG A 48 4.61 8.08 -7.75
CA ARG A 48 3.99 6.82 -8.21
C ARG A 48 3.52 5.94 -7.04
N ASN A 49 4.14 6.06 -5.87
CA ASN A 49 3.75 5.36 -4.65
C ASN A 49 2.59 6.02 -3.89
N PHE A 50 2.28 7.29 -4.16
CA PHE A 50 1.23 8.04 -3.46
C PHE A 50 -0.14 7.34 -3.48
N LYS A 51 -0.53 6.79 -4.64
CA LYS A 51 -1.78 6.03 -4.80
C LYS A 51 -1.88 4.83 -3.86
N TRP A 52 -0.76 4.17 -3.59
CA TRP A 52 -0.72 3.00 -2.72
C TRP A 52 -0.85 3.40 -1.25
N TYR A 53 -0.23 4.51 -0.83
CA TYR A 53 -0.45 5.07 0.51
C TYR A 53 -1.90 5.49 0.74
N ALA A 54 -2.55 6.10 -0.27
CA ALA A 54 -3.96 6.43 -0.18
C ALA A 54 -4.83 5.18 0.02
N LEU A 55 -4.56 4.09 -0.72
CA LEU A 55 -5.26 2.82 -0.55
C LEU A 55 -5.01 2.18 0.83
N ILE A 56 -3.79 2.26 1.35
CA ILE A 56 -3.46 1.80 2.71
C ILE A 56 -4.28 2.58 3.74
N ALA A 57 -4.33 3.91 3.62
CA ALA A 57 -5.10 4.76 4.52
C ALA A 57 -6.61 4.45 4.47
N ILE A 58 -7.16 4.24 3.27
CA ILE A 58 -8.56 3.81 3.08
C ILE A 58 -8.80 2.45 3.76
N GLY A 59 -7.89 1.50 3.57
CA GLY A 59 -7.97 0.18 4.20
C GLY A 59 -7.98 0.25 5.73
N PHE A 60 -7.12 1.09 6.33
CA PHE A 60 -7.16 1.34 7.78
C PHE A 60 -8.43 2.07 8.22
N GLY A 61 -8.97 2.97 7.41
CA GLY A 61 -10.27 3.60 7.66
C GLY A 61 -11.41 2.57 7.70
N LEU A 62 -11.43 1.63 6.74
CA LEU A 62 -12.39 0.53 6.74
C LEU A 62 -12.21 -0.39 7.96
N ALA A 63 -10.97 -0.70 8.35
CA ALA A 63 -10.70 -1.51 9.54
C ALA A 63 -11.19 -0.82 10.82
N TYR A 64 -10.95 0.50 10.94
CA TYR A 64 -11.44 1.31 12.06
C TYR A 64 -12.98 1.30 12.11
N THR A 65 -13.63 1.56 10.98
CA THR A 65 -15.10 1.49 10.86
C THR A 65 -15.62 0.13 11.24
N ALA A 66 -15.01 -0.95 10.74
CA ALA A 66 -15.44 -2.31 11.06
C ALA A 66 -15.35 -2.64 12.55
N GLN A 67 -14.41 -2.02 13.27
CA GLN A 67 -14.16 -2.29 14.69
C GLN A 67 -15.02 -1.44 15.63
N PHE A 68 -15.22 -0.16 15.30
CA PHE A 68 -15.74 0.84 16.24
C PHE A 68 -17.08 1.46 15.82
N LEU A 69 -17.55 1.24 14.58
CA LEU A 69 -18.84 1.72 14.07
C LEU A 69 -19.79 0.55 13.81
#